data_AF-A0A842TRN7-F1
#
_entry.id   AF-A0A842TRN7-F1
#
_cell.length_a   1.000
_cell.length_b   1.000
_cell.length_c   1.000
_cell.angle_alpha   90.00
_cell.angle_beta   90.00
_cell.angle_gamma   90.00
#
_symmetry.space_group_name_H-M   'P 1'
#
loop_
_entity.id
_entity.type
_entity.pdbx_description
1 polymer ?
#
loop_
_entity_poly.entity_id
_entity_poly.type
_entity_poly.pdbx_seq_one_letter_code
_entity_poly.pdbx_strand_id
1 'polypeptide(L)'
;MTKEYSKIMTECEHSPILDEIRGEYVCCKCGLVIKKQYVSPSYQINENTSNNFKNNKHYVALGKRLNMVDGLGSFIDYQYKSKFNDSSGRTLTPKKQALYKRLKYFYDIRSRYINQETDYNVLNLLNRVVAKLKLSDNIRDRAAYFYNKITTEVSKEEITNHIILIAMCIFIAIREYKHNAPITIQELANIFEDIGHRVSPRTIIREVQKVSPHVGNLLNPNTRKSEDYINRIISKVVNSNAVLERLFKYDEDVNDYKIYLQNKCFSLLNKLNIKKRGGRNPYIFAVAILYTSDRIYAKKKERRSVLTQKILSDACDCAEYSIRDHFKFIKTEFLYDKSIEF
;
A
#
# COMPACT_ATOMS: atom_id res chain seq x y z
N MET A 1 16.03 -9.62 28.58
CA MET A 1 16.43 -11.01 28.90
C MET A 1 17.80 -11.10 29.59
N THR A 2 18.16 -10.17 30.48
CA THR A 2 19.51 -10.09 31.07
C THR A 2 19.56 -10.37 32.59
N LYS A 3 18.44 -10.76 33.21
CA LYS A 3 18.35 -10.92 34.69
C LYS A 3 18.21 -12.36 35.20
N GLU A 4 18.15 -13.38 34.34
CA GLU A 4 18.03 -14.79 34.79
C GLU A 4 19.36 -15.58 34.80
N TYR A 5 20.48 -14.99 34.35
CA TYR A 5 21.75 -15.71 34.22
C TYR A 5 22.71 -15.54 35.41
N SER A 6 22.38 -14.69 36.40
CA SER A 6 23.29 -14.36 37.49
C SER A 6 23.32 -15.35 38.65
N LYS A 7 22.82 -16.58 38.47
CA LYS A 7 22.83 -17.58 39.55
C LYS A 7 22.93 -19.03 39.04
N ILE A 8 23.88 -19.27 38.14
CA ILE A 8 24.31 -20.65 37.83
C ILE A 8 25.57 -20.89 38.67
N MET A 9 25.40 -21.41 39.88
CA MET A 9 26.53 -21.76 40.75
C MET A 9 27.07 -23.13 40.38
N THR A 10 28.36 -23.21 40.06
CA THR A 10 29.11 -24.47 40.07
C THR A 10 29.29 -24.94 41.51
N GLU A 11 29.34 -26.25 41.74
CA GLU A 11 29.75 -26.83 43.04
C GLU A 11 31.13 -26.33 43.51
N CYS A 12 31.95 -25.80 42.59
CA CYS A 12 33.27 -25.26 42.87
C CYS A 12 33.36 -23.71 42.97
N GLU A 13 32.24 -22.98 43.05
CA GLU A 13 32.21 -21.49 43.14
C GLU A 13 33.00 -20.71 42.06
N HIS A 14 33.28 -21.30 40.90
CA HIS A 14 34.02 -20.67 39.82
C HIS A 14 33.09 -20.20 38.70
N SER A 15 33.49 -19.13 37.99
CA SER A 15 32.71 -18.62 36.87
C SER A 15 32.75 -19.59 35.68
N PRO A 16 31.60 -19.92 35.08
CA PRO A 16 31.58 -20.67 33.84
C PRO A 16 31.99 -19.82 32.64
N ILE A 17 32.67 -20.44 31.67
CA ILE A 17 32.88 -19.93 30.32
C ILE A 17 32.00 -20.68 29.33
N LEU A 18 31.64 -20.00 28.25
CA LEU A 18 30.97 -20.64 27.12
C LEU A 18 32.03 -21.22 26.18
N ASP A 19 31.98 -22.53 25.94
CA ASP A 19 32.65 -23.15 24.81
C ASP A 19 31.81 -22.91 23.55
N GLU A 20 32.22 -21.95 22.72
CA GLU A 20 31.51 -21.57 21.50
C GLU A 20 31.46 -22.69 20.45
N ILE A 21 32.39 -23.63 20.49
CA ILE A 21 32.47 -24.73 19.50
C ILE A 21 31.42 -25.80 19.82
N ARG A 22 31.25 -26.09 21.11
CA ARG A 22 30.32 -27.13 21.58
C ARG A 22 28.97 -26.58 22.03
N GLY A 23 28.87 -25.27 22.26
CA GLY A 23 27.69 -24.61 22.78
C GLY A 23 27.39 -25.01 24.22
N GLU A 24 28.41 -25.15 25.07
CA GLU A 24 28.27 -25.62 26.44
C GLU A 24 28.91 -24.64 27.43
N TYR A 25 28.27 -24.41 28.57
CA TYR A 25 28.85 -23.67 29.68
C TYR A 25 29.70 -24.62 30.54
N VAL A 26 31.00 -24.39 30.53
CA VAL A 26 32.01 -25.21 31.19
C VAL A 26 32.72 -24.39 32.27
N CYS A 27 32.99 -24.99 33.42
CA CYS A 27 33.80 -24.35 34.44
C CYS A 27 35.27 -24.24 34.01
N CYS A 28 35.87 -23.05 34.10
CA CYS A 28 37.27 -22.80 33.72
C CYS A 28 38.31 -23.67 34.43
N LYS A 29 38.05 -24.09 35.67
CA LYS A 29 39.05 -24.77 36.51
C LYS A 29 38.85 -26.28 36.62
N CYS A 30 37.61 -26.75 36.80
CA CYS A 30 37.34 -28.19 36.97
C CYS A 30 36.86 -28.88 35.68
N GLY A 31 36.53 -28.12 34.63
CA GLY A 31 36.05 -28.69 33.36
C GLY A 31 34.62 -29.25 33.42
N LEU A 32 33.89 -29.05 34.52
CA LEU A 32 32.51 -29.51 34.66
C LEU A 32 31.59 -28.79 33.68
N VAL A 33 30.85 -29.55 32.88
CA VAL A 33 29.81 -29.04 31.99
C VAL A 33 28.53 -28.81 32.80
N ILE A 34 28.11 -27.55 32.89
CA ILE A 34 26.96 -27.17 33.73
C ILE A 34 25.67 -27.24 32.92
N LYS A 35 25.68 -26.65 31.72
CA LYS A 35 24.49 -26.49 30.89
C LYS A 35 24.87 -26.32 29.43
N LYS A 36 24.06 -26.85 28.51
CA LYS A 36 24.19 -26.54 27.09
C LYS A 36 23.47 -25.23 26.77
N GLN A 37 24.13 -24.34 26.05
CA GLN A 37 23.51 -23.17 25.45
C GLN A 37 22.65 -23.63 24.27
N TYR A 38 21.35 -23.67 24.48
CA TYR A 38 20.42 -23.73 23.37
C TYR A 38 20.40 -22.35 22.70
N VAL A 39 20.93 -22.27 21.48
CA VAL A 39 20.70 -21.11 20.63
C VAL A 39 19.21 -21.10 20.28
N SER A 40 18.59 -19.92 20.26
CA SER A 40 17.27 -19.80 19.64
C SER A 40 17.31 -20.41 18.23
N PRO A 41 16.21 -21.02 17.75
CA PRO A 41 16.17 -21.59 16.42
C PRO A 41 16.78 -20.61 15.40
N SER A 42 17.66 -21.09 14.52
CA SER A 42 18.30 -20.26 13.49
C SER A 42 17.28 -19.58 12.57
N TYR A 43 16.07 -20.13 12.53
CA TYR A 43 14.90 -19.55 11.93
C TYR A 43 14.15 -18.69 12.95
N GLN A 44 14.10 -17.40 12.66
CA GLN A 44 13.23 -16.46 13.35
C GLN A 44 12.10 -16.02 12.40
N ILE A 45 10.87 -16.17 12.87
CA ILE A 45 9.67 -15.67 12.19
C ILE A 45 9.79 -14.15 12.06
N ASN A 46 9.76 -13.64 10.84
CA ASN A 46 9.70 -12.20 10.56
C ASN A 46 10.84 -11.35 11.17
N GLU A 47 12.06 -11.88 11.37
CA GLU A 47 13.21 -11.01 11.66
C GLU A 47 13.77 -10.37 10.39
N ASN A 48 14.01 -9.06 10.48
CA ASN A 48 14.32 -8.15 9.39
C ASN A 48 15.40 -8.65 8.43
N THR A 49 15.06 -8.54 7.15
CA THR A 49 15.90 -8.61 5.96
C THR A 49 17.07 -7.62 6.05
N SER A 50 18.19 -8.06 6.63
CA SER A 50 19.48 -7.51 6.21
C SER A 50 19.84 -8.20 4.88
N ASN A 51 19.84 -7.43 3.79
CA ASN A 51 20.09 -7.89 2.42
C ASN A 51 21.50 -8.48 2.18
N ASN A 52 22.28 -8.71 3.23
CA ASN A 52 23.69 -9.12 3.15
C ASN A 52 23.97 -10.56 3.62
N PHE A 53 22.95 -11.40 3.85
CA PHE A 53 23.20 -12.77 4.31
C PHE A 53 23.01 -13.81 3.19
N LYS A 54 24.14 -14.17 2.57
CA LYS A 54 24.30 -15.29 1.62
C LYS A 54 24.28 -16.70 2.27
N ASN A 55 23.87 -16.82 3.53
CA ASN A 55 23.88 -18.11 4.23
C ASN A 55 22.45 -18.66 4.37
N ASN A 56 22.31 -19.94 4.01
CA ASN A 56 21.15 -20.83 4.15
C ASN A 56 20.41 -20.67 5.50
N LYS A 57 19.58 -19.63 5.65
CA LYS A 57 18.51 -19.64 6.64
C LYS A 57 17.32 -20.33 6.00
N HIS A 58 16.82 -21.37 6.67
CA HIS A 58 15.57 -22.02 6.29
C HIS A 58 14.46 -20.97 6.33
N TYR A 59 13.91 -20.60 5.17
CA TYR A 59 12.71 -19.79 5.11
C TYR A 59 11.53 -20.66 5.49
N VAL A 60 10.87 -20.35 6.60
CA VAL A 60 9.54 -20.84 6.91
C VAL A 60 8.61 -19.65 6.79
N ALA A 61 7.43 -19.84 6.22
CA ALA A 61 6.37 -18.84 6.29
C ALA A 61 5.39 -19.30 7.38
N LEU A 62 4.87 -18.38 8.19
CA LEU A 62 3.60 -18.69 8.86
C LEU A 62 2.59 -18.88 7.75
N GLY A 63 2.12 -20.10 7.53
CA GLY A 63 0.97 -20.34 6.67
C GLY A 63 -0.21 -19.46 7.10
N LYS A 64 -1.20 -19.31 6.20
CA LYS A 64 -2.36 -18.39 6.35
C LYS A 64 -2.00 -16.92 6.17
N ARG A 65 -1.38 -16.60 5.03
CA ARG A 65 -1.23 -15.21 4.58
C ARG A 65 -2.60 -14.57 4.39
N LEU A 66 -2.74 -13.29 4.73
CA LEU A 66 -4.03 -12.59 4.63
C LEU A 66 -4.47 -12.37 3.17
N ASN A 67 -3.50 -12.10 2.29
CA ASN A 67 -3.68 -11.65 0.91
C ASN A 67 -3.83 -12.79 -0.12
N MET A 68 -3.89 -14.05 0.34
CA MET A 68 -3.99 -15.23 -0.49
C MET A 68 -4.73 -16.32 0.27
N VAL A 69 -5.55 -17.10 -0.44
CA VAL A 69 -6.06 -18.36 0.11
C VAL A 69 -4.92 -19.37 0.16
N ASP A 70 -4.33 -19.53 1.35
CA ASP A 70 -3.32 -20.56 1.60
C ASP A 70 -4.03 -21.86 1.99
N GLY A 71 -3.83 -22.90 1.18
CA GLY A 71 -4.26 -24.26 1.50
C GLY A 71 -3.17 -25.02 2.26
N LEU A 72 -3.55 -26.08 2.97
CA LEU A 72 -2.59 -27.06 3.47
C LEU A 72 -1.98 -27.82 2.27
N GLY A 73 -0.65 -27.87 2.17
CA GLY A 73 0.07 -28.61 1.12
C GLY A 73 1.16 -27.80 0.41
N SER A 74 1.97 -28.47 -0.40
CA SER A 74 3.05 -27.87 -1.20
C SER A 74 2.65 -27.74 -2.68
N PHE A 75 3.31 -26.91 -3.48
CA PHE A 75 3.07 -26.86 -4.92
C PHE A 75 3.99 -27.83 -5.66
N ILE A 76 3.48 -28.46 -6.72
CA ILE A 76 4.34 -29.23 -7.65
C ILE A 76 4.99 -28.22 -8.60
N ASP A 77 6.22 -27.81 -8.28
CA ASP A 77 6.98 -26.78 -8.99
C ASP A 77 6.29 -25.39 -8.96
N TYR A 78 6.85 -24.39 -9.64
CA TYR A 78 6.25 -23.05 -9.71
C TYR A 78 4.92 -23.03 -10.45
N GLN A 79 3.95 -22.22 -9.99
CA GLN A 79 2.59 -22.15 -10.52
C GLN A 79 2.52 -22.05 -12.05
N TYR A 80 3.25 -21.09 -12.66
CA TYR A 80 3.20 -20.84 -14.11
C TYR A 80 4.20 -21.66 -14.94
N LYS A 81 4.93 -22.58 -14.33
CA LYS A 81 5.92 -23.40 -15.04
C LYS A 81 5.25 -24.61 -15.71
N SER A 82 5.46 -24.74 -17.01
CA SER A 82 4.87 -25.79 -17.85
C SER A 82 5.82 -26.94 -18.17
N LYS A 83 7.13 -26.75 -17.97
CA LYS A 83 8.17 -27.76 -18.20
C LYS A 83 8.84 -28.08 -16.88
N PHE A 84 8.78 -29.35 -16.48
CA PHE A 84 9.41 -29.84 -15.25
C PHE A 84 10.86 -30.26 -15.52
N ASN A 85 11.72 -29.96 -14.55
CA ASN A 85 13.13 -30.32 -14.59
C ASN A 85 13.47 -31.17 -13.36
N ASP A 86 14.48 -32.01 -13.49
CA ASP A 86 15.03 -32.79 -12.38
C ASP A 86 15.88 -31.92 -11.44
N SER A 87 16.34 -32.46 -10.31
CA SER A 87 17.20 -31.78 -9.34
C SER A 87 18.49 -31.23 -9.96
N SER A 88 19.00 -31.90 -10.99
CA SER A 88 20.17 -31.50 -11.79
C SER A 88 19.85 -30.44 -12.87
N GLY A 89 18.61 -29.97 -12.97
CA GLY A 89 18.17 -28.96 -13.94
C GLY A 89 17.85 -29.52 -15.34
N ARG A 90 18.01 -30.83 -15.58
CA ARG A 90 17.71 -31.47 -16.86
C ARG A 90 16.19 -31.60 -17.07
N THR A 91 15.73 -31.39 -18.30
CA THR A 91 14.31 -31.54 -18.66
C THR A 91 13.87 -32.99 -18.56
N LEU A 92 12.70 -33.23 -17.96
CA LEU A 92 12.14 -34.58 -17.85
C LEU A 92 11.75 -35.15 -19.22
N THR A 93 11.76 -36.49 -19.34
CA THR A 93 11.33 -37.21 -20.55
C THR A 93 9.85 -36.94 -20.86
N PRO A 94 9.41 -37.04 -22.13
CA PRO A 94 8.03 -36.71 -22.53
C PRO A 94 6.96 -37.45 -21.72
N LYS A 95 7.17 -38.73 -21.42
CA LYS A 95 6.27 -39.53 -20.57
C LYS A 95 6.16 -38.97 -19.15
N LYS A 96 7.28 -38.61 -18.52
CA LYS A 96 7.31 -38.01 -17.18
C LYS A 96 6.71 -36.60 -17.19
N GLN A 97 6.97 -35.80 -18.22
CA GLN A 97 6.35 -34.48 -18.37
C GLN A 97 4.82 -34.59 -18.39
N ALA A 98 4.26 -35.51 -19.18
CA ALA A 98 2.82 -35.72 -19.22
C ALA A 98 2.25 -36.15 -17.86
N LEU A 99 2.95 -37.05 -17.15
CA LEU A 99 2.59 -37.48 -15.79
C LEU A 99 2.55 -36.30 -14.81
N TYR A 100 3.63 -35.53 -14.70
CA TYR A 100 3.69 -34.41 -13.74
C TYR A 100 2.76 -33.26 -14.14
N LYS A 101 2.52 -33.01 -15.43
CA LYS A 101 1.49 -32.05 -15.87
C LYS A 101 0.11 -32.48 -15.40
N ARG A 102 -0.22 -33.76 -15.54
CA ARG A 102 -1.48 -34.34 -15.07
C ARG A 102 -1.60 -34.21 -13.55
N LEU A 103 -0.58 -34.62 -12.81
CA LEU A 103 -0.54 -34.51 -11.33
C LEU A 103 -0.69 -33.06 -10.87
N LYS A 104 0.08 -32.14 -11.46
CA LYS A 104 0.00 -30.70 -11.17
C LYS A 104 -1.40 -30.16 -11.41
N TYR A 105 -2.02 -30.48 -12.54
CA TYR A 105 -3.38 -30.06 -12.84
C TYR A 105 -4.40 -30.54 -11.80
N PHE A 106 -4.35 -31.82 -11.39
CA PHE A 106 -5.27 -32.35 -10.39
C PHE A 106 -5.00 -31.80 -8.98
N TYR A 107 -3.74 -31.71 -8.59
CA TYR A 107 -3.33 -31.29 -7.24
C TYR A 107 -3.47 -29.78 -7.04
N ASP A 108 -3.03 -28.97 -8.00
CA ASP A 108 -2.95 -27.52 -7.79
C ASP A 108 -4.31 -26.82 -7.79
N ILE A 109 -5.26 -27.33 -8.58
CA ILE A 109 -6.53 -26.67 -8.90
C ILE A 109 -7.67 -27.16 -8.01
N ARG A 110 -7.79 -28.47 -7.74
CA ARG A 110 -8.92 -29.00 -6.97
C ARG A 110 -8.66 -28.98 -5.47
N SER A 111 -7.59 -29.58 -4.98
CA SER A 111 -7.53 -29.91 -3.54
C SER A 111 -7.42 -28.74 -2.56
N ARG A 112 -7.03 -27.53 -2.99
CA ARG A 112 -6.67 -26.44 -2.06
C ARG A 112 -7.74 -25.38 -1.79
N TYR A 113 -8.52 -25.00 -2.79
CA TYR A 113 -9.53 -23.93 -2.63
C TYR A 113 -10.95 -24.44 -2.87
N ILE A 114 -11.18 -25.77 -2.92
CA ILE A 114 -12.53 -26.32 -2.83
C ILE A 114 -13.22 -25.69 -1.61
N ASN A 115 -14.39 -25.09 -1.83
CA ASN A 115 -15.20 -24.29 -0.88
C ASN A 115 -14.70 -22.86 -0.58
N GLN A 116 -13.59 -22.42 -1.16
CA GLN A 116 -13.00 -21.06 -1.04
C GLN A 116 -12.65 -20.44 -2.42
N GLU A 117 -13.30 -20.91 -3.48
CA GLU A 117 -13.09 -20.45 -4.86
C GLU A 117 -13.32 -18.94 -5.02
N THR A 118 -14.37 -18.44 -4.38
CA THR A 118 -14.72 -17.01 -4.38
C THR A 118 -13.60 -16.19 -3.77
N ASP A 119 -13.12 -16.57 -2.59
CA ASP A 119 -12.07 -15.85 -1.87
C ASP A 119 -10.75 -15.90 -2.62
N TYR A 120 -10.41 -17.04 -3.23
CA TYR A 120 -9.23 -17.17 -4.07
C TYR A 120 -9.26 -16.21 -5.25
N ASN A 121 -10.39 -16.15 -5.98
CA ASN A 121 -10.55 -15.25 -7.11
C ASN A 121 -10.49 -13.78 -6.68
N VAL A 122 -11.13 -13.44 -5.56
CA VAL A 122 -11.22 -12.08 -5.04
C VAL A 122 -9.88 -11.59 -4.50
N LEU A 123 -9.12 -12.41 -3.76
CA LEU A 123 -7.79 -12.05 -3.28
C LEU A 123 -6.77 -11.97 -4.43
N ASN A 124 -6.91 -12.80 -5.46
CA ASN A 124 -6.13 -12.62 -6.69
C ASN A 124 -6.48 -11.32 -7.42
N LEU A 125 -7.76 -10.96 -7.47
CA LEU A 125 -8.21 -9.69 -8.03
C LEU A 125 -7.64 -8.51 -7.23
N LEU A 126 -7.69 -8.56 -5.89
CA LEU A 126 -7.04 -7.58 -5.01
C LEU A 126 -5.57 -7.39 -5.39
N ASN A 127 -4.82 -8.47 -5.53
CA ASN A 127 -3.39 -8.42 -5.88
C ASN A 127 -3.15 -7.75 -7.24
N ARG A 128 -4.00 -8.03 -8.24
CA ARG A 128 -3.93 -7.39 -9.56
C ARG A 128 -4.26 -5.89 -9.50
N VAL A 129 -5.31 -5.51 -8.76
CA VAL A 129 -5.73 -4.11 -8.61
C VAL A 129 -4.66 -3.29 -7.89
N VAL A 130 -4.13 -3.79 -6.76
CA VAL A 130 -3.05 -3.14 -6.00
C VAL A 130 -1.82 -2.96 -6.87
N ALA A 131 -1.42 -3.98 -7.64
CA ALA A 131 -0.28 -3.91 -8.54
C ALA A 131 -0.49 -2.86 -9.65
N LYS A 132 -1.67 -2.81 -10.28
CA LYS A 132 -2.01 -1.77 -11.27
C LYS A 132 -1.98 -0.36 -10.68
N LEU A 133 -2.47 -0.19 -9.45
CA LEU A 133 -2.44 1.09 -8.72
C LEU A 133 -1.06 1.44 -8.14
N LYS A 134 -0.08 0.53 -8.21
CA LYS A 134 1.25 0.66 -7.61
C LYS A 134 1.20 0.99 -6.12
N LEU A 135 0.27 0.35 -5.41
CA LEU A 135 0.11 0.49 -3.97
C LEU A 135 1.11 -0.38 -3.21
N SER A 136 1.43 0.03 -1.98
CA SER A 136 2.32 -0.75 -1.11
C SER A 136 1.66 -2.03 -0.60
N ASP A 137 2.50 -3.01 -0.29
CA ASP A 137 2.08 -4.30 0.27
C ASP A 137 1.28 -4.15 1.57
N ASN A 138 1.61 -3.14 2.39
CA ASN A 138 0.86 -2.83 3.61
C ASN A 138 -0.61 -2.54 3.33
N ILE A 139 -0.92 -1.81 2.25
CA ILE A 139 -2.30 -1.46 1.89
C ILE A 139 -3.05 -2.69 1.37
N ARG A 140 -2.37 -3.55 0.60
CA ARG A 140 -2.91 -4.84 0.15
C ARG A 140 -3.29 -5.71 1.33
N ASP A 141 -2.37 -5.91 2.27
CA ASP A 141 -2.58 -6.80 3.40
C ASP A 141 -3.66 -6.24 4.34
N ARG A 142 -3.74 -4.90 4.45
CA ARG A 142 -4.82 -4.23 5.18
C ARG A 142 -6.19 -4.41 4.52
N ALA A 143 -6.27 -4.27 3.20
CA ALA A 143 -7.50 -4.51 2.46
C ALA A 143 -7.94 -5.98 2.56
N ALA A 144 -6.99 -6.92 2.49
CA ALA A 144 -7.24 -8.35 2.67
C ALA A 144 -7.74 -8.67 4.08
N TYR A 145 -7.15 -8.03 5.11
CA TYR A 145 -7.64 -8.13 6.48
C TYR A 145 -9.09 -7.68 6.60
N PHE A 146 -9.47 -6.53 6.02
CA PHE A 146 -10.87 -6.08 6.05
C PHE A 146 -11.79 -7.08 5.36
N TYR A 147 -11.41 -7.56 4.18
CA TYR A 147 -12.19 -8.57 3.45
C TYR A 147 -12.43 -9.82 4.31
N ASN A 148 -11.37 -10.43 4.83
CA ASN A 148 -11.45 -11.66 5.64
C ASN A 148 -12.28 -11.45 6.91
N LYS A 149 -12.16 -10.28 7.55
CA LYS A 149 -12.94 -9.95 8.75
C LYS A 149 -14.43 -9.80 8.42
N ILE A 150 -14.75 -9.07 7.35
CA ILE A 150 -16.15 -8.89 6.92
C ILE A 150 -16.79 -10.22 6.55
N THR A 151 -16.10 -11.08 5.80
CA THR A 151 -16.63 -12.41 5.41
C THR A 151 -16.81 -13.35 6.59
N THR A 152 -16.18 -13.06 7.73
CA THR A 152 -16.34 -13.85 8.97
C THR A 152 -17.50 -13.32 9.82
N GLU A 153 -17.72 -12.01 9.85
CA GLU A 153 -18.72 -11.35 10.71
C GLU A 153 -20.09 -11.18 10.02
N VAL A 154 -20.12 -11.04 8.69
CA VAL A 154 -21.34 -10.81 7.91
C VAL A 154 -21.82 -12.13 7.32
N SER A 155 -23.13 -12.34 7.33
CA SER A 155 -23.72 -13.55 6.76
C SER A 155 -23.47 -13.62 5.24
N LYS A 156 -23.24 -14.83 4.70
CA LYS A 156 -22.96 -15.00 3.27
C LYS A 156 -24.10 -14.53 2.38
N GLU A 157 -25.34 -14.59 2.86
CA GLU A 157 -26.55 -14.19 2.14
C GLU A 157 -26.63 -12.66 1.98
N GLU A 158 -26.07 -11.89 2.92
CA GLU A 158 -26.01 -10.44 2.82
C GLU A 158 -24.92 -9.98 1.83
N ILE A 159 -23.88 -10.79 1.61
CA ILE A 159 -22.79 -10.49 0.68
C ILE A 159 -23.20 -10.89 -0.75
N THR A 160 -23.88 -9.98 -1.44
CA THR A 160 -24.33 -10.23 -2.82
C THR A 160 -23.20 -10.24 -3.86
N ASN A 161 -22.13 -9.44 -3.66
CA ASN A 161 -21.07 -9.31 -4.66
C ASN A 161 -19.69 -9.08 -4.01
N HIS A 162 -18.87 -10.12 -4.01
CA HIS A 162 -17.52 -10.07 -3.45
C HIS A 162 -16.56 -9.13 -4.20
N ILE A 163 -16.82 -8.81 -5.48
CA ILE A 163 -16.00 -7.87 -6.25
C ILE A 163 -16.20 -6.44 -5.77
N ILE A 164 -17.45 -6.04 -5.50
CA ILE A 164 -17.73 -4.70 -4.95
C ILE A 164 -17.26 -4.64 -3.50
N LEU A 165 -17.38 -5.73 -2.74
CA LEU A 165 -16.87 -5.84 -1.39
C LEU A 165 -15.34 -5.60 -1.35
N ILE A 166 -14.56 -6.27 -2.21
CA ILE A 166 -13.10 -6.05 -2.23
C ILE A 166 -12.73 -4.64 -2.70
N ALA A 167 -13.46 -4.07 -3.66
CA ALA A 167 -13.28 -2.68 -4.06
C ALA A 167 -13.51 -1.72 -2.88
N MET A 168 -14.52 -2.00 -2.07
CA MET A 168 -14.79 -1.27 -0.83
C MET A 168 -13.67 -1.45 0.21
N CYS A 169 -13.18 -2.67 0.43
CA CYS A 169 -12.05 -2.91 1.34
C CYS A 169 -10.78 -2.16 0.93
N ILE A 170 -10.46 -2.17 -0.38
CA ILE A 170 -9.33 -1.40 -0.93
C ILE A 170 -9.55 0.10 -0.70
N PHE A 171 -10.76 0.60 -0.95
CA PHE A 171 -11.09 2.00 -0.74
C PHE A 171 -10.91 2.44 0.72
N ILE A 172 -11.35 1.62 1.68
CA ILE A 172 -11.19 1.91 3.11
C ILE A 172 -9.72 1.87 3.52
N ALA A 173 -8.97 0.84 3.09
CA ALA A 173 -7.55 0.75 3.34
C ALA A 173 -6.82 1.99 2.78
N ILE A 174 -7.10 2.36 1.52
CA ILE A 174 -6.56 3.59 0.92
C ILE A 174 -6.85 4.79 1.83
N ARG A 175 -8.08 4.97 2.34
CA ARG A 175 -8.42 6.08 3.24
C ARG A 175 -7.66 6.07 4.57
N GLU A 176 -7.38 4.89 5.13
CA GLU A 176 -6.59 4.74 6.36
C GLU A 176 -5.15 5.28 6.19
N TYR A 177 -4.52 5.00 5.03
CA TYR A 177 -3.13 5.39 4.74
C TYR A 177 -2.93 6.83 4.23
N LYS A 178 -4.01 7.62 4.03
CA LYS A 178 -3.96 9.07 3.71
C LYS A 178 -2.95 9.43 2.60
N HIS A 179 -1.93 10.24 2.90
CA HIS A 179 -0.91 10.72 1.96
C HIS A 179 -0.04 9.62 1.36
N ASN A 180 0.06 8.45 2.01
CA ASN A 180 0.78 7.29 1.47
C ASN A 180 0.02 6.59 0.35
N ALA A 181 -1.29 6.87 0.20
CA ALA A 181 -2.14 6.31 -0.84
C ALA A 181 -3.08 7.36 -1.41
N PRO A 182 -2.60 8.42 -2.08
CA PRO A 182 -3.46 9.53 -2.52
C PRO A 182 -4.22 9.17 -3.81
N ILE A 183 -5.08 8.15 -3.75
CA ILE A 183 -5.87 7.64 -4.87
C ILE A 183 -7.33 8.09 -4.71
N THR A 184 -7.95 8.50 -5.81
CA THR A 184 -9.38 8.88 -5.80
C THR A 184 -10.28 7.66 -5.97
N ILE A 185 -11.53 7.77 -5.53
CA ILE A 185 -12.52 6.68 -5.74
C ILE A 185 -12.81 6.44 -7.23
N GLN A 186 -12.67 7.48 -8.07
CA GLN A 186 -12.83 7.37 -9.52
C GLN A 186 -11.68 6.59 -10.14
N GLU A 187 -10.44 6.90 -9.75
CA GLU A 187 -9.27 6.12 -10.19
C GLU A 187 -9.40 4.65 -9.82
N LEU A 188 -9.86 4.34 -8.60
CA LEU A 188 -10.11 2.96 -8.19
C LEU A 188 -11.17 2.28 -9.08
N ALA A 189 -12.31 2.95 -9.31
CA ALA A 189 -13.38 2.42 -10.16
C ALA A 189 -12.91 2.15 -11.60
N ASN A 190 -12.15 3.07 -12.19
CA ASN A 190 -11.60 2.93 -13.53
C ASN A 190 -10.66 1.71 -13.64
N ILE A 191 -9.84 1.43 -12.63
CA ILE A 191 -8.98 0.24 -12.64
C ILE A 191 -9.78 -1.06 -12.59
N PHE A 192 -10.92 -1.09 -11.88
CA PHE A 192 -11.81 -2.26 -11.91
C PHE A 192 -12.44 -2.43 -13.29
N GLU A 193 -12.85 -1.34 -13.94
CA GLU A 193 -13.38 -1.34 -15.30
C GLU A 193 -12.34 -1.83 -16.32
N ASP A 194 -11.09 -1.38 -16.21
CA ASP A 194 -9.95 -1.83 -17.03
C ASP A 194 -9.60 -3.31 -16.86
N ILE A 195 -10.01 -3.93 -15.75
CA ILE A 195 -9.84 -5.38 -15.51
C ILE A 195 -11.07 -6.16 -16.04
N GLY A 196 -12.16 -5.48 -16.39
CA GLY A 196 -13.40 -6.06 -16.89
C GLY A 196 -14.52 -6.18 -15.86
N HIS A 197 -14.41 -5.48 -14.72
CA HIS A 197 -15.41 -5.48 -13.66
C HIS A 197 -16.19 -4.17 -13.59
N ARG A 198 -17.52 -4.26 -13.57
CA ARG A 198 -18.41 -3.09 -13.48
C ARG A 198 -18.51 -2.61 -12.04
N VAL A 199 -17.61 -1.73 -11.63
CA VAL A 199 -17.61 -1.11 -10.29
C VAL A 199 -17.71 0.41 -10.44
N SER A 200 -18.72 1.01 -9.82
CA SER A 200 -18.89 2.46 -9.80
C SER A 200 -18.52 3.06 -8.43
N PRO A 201 -18.14 4.35 -8.35
CA PRO A 201 -17.93 5.02 -7.06
C PRO A 201 -19.17 4.95 -6.14
N ARG A 202 -20.37 5.02 -6.73
CA ARG A 202 -21.64 4.97 -5.99
C ARG A 202 -21.87 3.59 -5.36
N THR A 203 -21.57 2.52 -6.09
CA THR A 203 -21.71 1.15 -5.57
C THR A 203 -20.73 0.89 -4.43
N ILE A 204 -19.49 1.39 -4.53
CA ILE A 204 -18.51 1.28 -3.44
C ILE A 204 -19.03 1.96 -2.17
N ILE A 205 -19.52 3.21 -2.28
CA ILE A 205 -20.04 3.95 -1.12
C ILE A 205 -21.28 3.27 -0.53
N ARG A 206 -22.17 2.74 -1.37
CA ARG A 206 -23.36 2.00 -0.91
C ARG A 206 -22.97 0.74 -0.14
N GLU A 207 -21.97 0.00 -0.59
CA GLU A 207 -21.47 -1.18 0.14
C GLU A 207 -20.85 -0.78 1.50
N VAL A 208 -20.14 0.35 1.59
CA VAL A 208 -19.66 0.85 2.89
C VAL A 208 -20.83 1.05 3.86
N GLN A 209 -21.90 1.71 3.41
CA GLN A 209 -23.08 1.97 4.25
C GLN A 209 -23.81 0.68 4.64
N LYS A 210 -23.85 -0.31 3.75
CA LYS A 210 -24.48 -1.61 4.00
C LYS A 210 -23.70 -2.44 5.02
N VAL A 211 -22.38 -2.46 4.93
CA VAL A 211 -21.53 -3.30 5.79
C VAL A 211 -21.21 -2.63 7.14
N SER A 212 -21.16 -1.29 7.19
CA SER A 212 -20.80 -0.53 8.40
C SER A 212 -21.58 -0.93 9.68
N PRO A 213 -22.89 -1.25 9.65
CA PRO A 213 -23.63 -1.66 10.84
C PRO A 213 -23.13 -2.98 11.45
N HIS A 214 -22.64 -3.92 10.63
CA HIS A 214 -22.22 -5.25 11.10
C HIS A 214 -20.83 -5.25 11.72
N VAL A 215 -19.94 -4.39 11.21
CA VAL A 215 -18.50 -4.40 11.53
C VAL A 215 -18.13 -3.21 12.45
N GLY A 216 -19.11 -2.36 12.75
CA GLY A 216 -18.99 -1.20 13.63
C GLY A 216 -17.88 -0.24 13.22
N ASN A 217 -17.08 0.19 14.20
CA ASN A 217 -16.04 1.21 14.03
C ASN A 217 -14.83 0.77 13.19
N LEU A 218 -14.75 -0.49 12.76
CA LEU A 218 -13.63 -0.98 11.96
C LEU A 218 -13.50 -0.24 10.62
N LEU A 219 -14.64 0.12 10.03
CA LEU A 219 -14.71 0.65 8.67
C LEU A 219 -14.76 2.18 8.61
N ASN A 220 -14.53 2.88 9.72
CA ASN A 220 -14.67 4.34 9.82
C ASN A 220 -13.84 5.05 8.74
N PRO A 221 -14.49 5.49 7.64
CA PRO A 221 -13.76 5.96 6.49
C PRO A 221 -13.42 7.43 6.73
N ASN A 222 -12.24 7.67 7.33
CA ASN A 222 -11.74 9.02 7.57
C ASN A 222 -11.94 9.89 6.32
N THR A 223 -12.51 11.08 6.51
CA THR A 223 -12.71 12.02 5.43
C THR A 223 -11.34 12.45 4.89
N ARG A 224 -11.19 12.39 3.57
CA ARG A 224 -9.96 12.80 2.92
C ARG A 224 -9.79 14.30 3.01
N LYS A 225 -8.57 14.72 3.33
CA LYS A 225 -8.21 16.13 3.36
C LYS A 225 -7.56 16.54 2.05
N SER A 226 -7.57 17.83 1.72
CA SER A 226 -6.92 18.35 0.51
C SER A 226 -5.40 18.17 0.57
N GLU A 227 -4.86 18.26 1.78
CA GLU A 227 -3.45 18.05 2.14
C GLU A 227 -2.92 16.70 1.64
N ASP A 228 -3.74 15.66 1.71
CA ASP A 228 -3.34 14.31 1.34
C ASP A 228 -2.98 14.19 -0.15
N TYR A 229 -3.55 15.05 -1.00
CA TYR A 229 -3.40 14.96 -2.46
C TYR A 229 -2.28 15.85 -3.02
N ILE A 230 -1.83 16.88 -2.30
CA ILE A 230 -0.90 17.89 -2.82
C ILE A 230 0.32 17.25 -3.48
N ASN A 231 1.02 16.37 -2.77
CA ASN A 231 2.30 15.83 -3.24
C ASN A 231 2.13 15.04 -4.54
N ARG A 232 1.04 14.28 -4.68
CA ARG A 232 0.72 13.54 -5.90
C ARG A 232 0.35 14.51 -7.03
N ILE A 233 -0.52 15.49 -6.77
CA ILE A 233 -0.94 16.46 -7.78
C ILE A 233 0.26 17.22 -8.31
N ILE A 234 1.12 17.76 -7.45
CA ILE A 234 2.34 18.46 -7.85
C ILE A 234 3.22 17.54 -8.70
N SER A 235 3.44 16.30 -8.26
CA SER A 235 4.26 15.36 -9.04
C SER A 235 3.64 15.03 -10.40
N LYS A 236 2.31 14.90 -10.50
CA LYS A 236 1.59 14.67 -11.76
C LYS A 236 1.71 15.87 -12.71
N VAL A 237 1.57 17.09 -12.18
CA VAL A 237 1.59 18.34 -12.95
C VAL A 237 3.00 18.70 -13.41
N VAL A 238 3.99 18.62 -12.52
CA VAL A 238 5.39 18.98 -12.83
C VAL A 238 5.99 18.03 -13.86
N ASN A 239 5.59 16.76 -13.87
CA ASN A 239 6.03 15.78 -14.87
C ASN A 239 5.29 15.87 -16.20
N SER A 240 4.33 16.79 -16.36
CA SER A 240 3.61 16.95 -17.64
C SER A 240 4.46 17.73 -18.65
N ASN A 241 4.49 17.27 -19.90
CA ASN A 241 5.30 17.89 -20.97
C ASN A 241 4.99 19.39 -21.14
N ALA A 242 3.71 19.77 -21.06
CA ALA A 242 3.27 21.16 -21.19
C ALA A 242 3.84 22.08 -20.10
N VAL A 243 4.08 21.55 -18.89
CA VAL A 243 4.68 22.30 -17.78
C VAL A 243 6.19 22.37 -17.93
N LEU A 244 6.83 21.24 -18.28
CA LEU A 244 8.28 21.19 -18.51
C LEU A 244 8.73 22.15 -19.62
N GLU A 245 8.00 22.20 -20.74
CA GLU A 245 8.28 23.15 -21.83
C GLU A 245 8.16 24.61 -21.39
N ARG A 246 7.22 24.92 -20.49
CA ARG A 246 7.04 26.28 -19.97
C ARG A 246 8.12 26.64 -18.97
N LEU A 247 8.50 25.72 -18.09
CA LEU A 247 9.60 25.93 -17.15
C LEU A 247 10.93 26.14 -17.88
N PHE A 248 11.18 25.35 -18.93
CA PHE A 248 12.37 25.51 -19.79
C PHE A 248 12.42 26.88 -20.46
N LYS A 249 11.28 27.40 -20.96
CA LYS A 249 11.20 28.75 -21.54
C LYS A 249 11.52 29.87 -20.54
N TYR A 250 11.32 29.64 -19.25
CA TYR A 250 11.61 30.61 -18.20
C TYR A 250 12.96 30.37 -17.52
N ASP A 251 13.74 29.40 -17.97
CA ASP A 251 15.02 28.99 -17.37
C ASP A 251 14.90 28.71 -15.85
N GLU A 252 13.82 28.03 -15.46
CA GLU A 252 13.55 27.68 -14.07
C GLU A 252 13.83 26.21 -13.79
N ASP A 253 14.54 25.95 -12.68
CA ASP A 253 14.75 24.59 -12.21
C ASP A 253 13.43 23.96 -11.71
N VAL A 254 13.23 22.72 -12.14
CA VAL A 254 12.03 21.93 -11.87
C VAL A 254 11.90 21.63 -10.38
N ASN A 255 13.02 21.39 -9.68
CA ASN A 255 12.99 21.09 -8.25
C ASN A 255 12.65 22.32 -7.42
N ASP A 256 13.24 23.47 -7.74
CA ASP A 256 12.93 24.73 -7.06
C ASP A 256 11.46 25.12 -7.22
N TYR A 257 10.93 24.99 -8.44
CA TYR A 257 9.51 25.22 -8.71
C TYR A 257 8.61 24.27 -7.91
N LYS A 258 8.96 22.98 -7.87
CA LYS A 258 8.24 21.95 -7.09
C LYS A 258 8.23 22.28 -5.59
N ILE A 259 9.38 22.62 -5.02
CA ILE A 259 9.53 22.97 -3.60
C ILE A 259 8.71 24.22 -3.27
N TYR A 260 8.76 25.25 -4.13
CA TYR A 260 7.97 26.45 -3.95
C TYR A 260 6.47 26.13 -3.91
N LEU A 261 5.96 25.40 -4.90
CA LEU A 261 4.54 25.05 -4.99
C LEU A 261 4.10 24.24 -3.77
N GLN A 262 4.90 23.28 -3.32
CA GLN A 262 4.58 22.47 -2.16
C GLN A 262 4.44 23.32 -0.90
N ASN A 263 5.45 24.14 -0.60
CA ASN A 263 5.46 25.02 0.57
C ASN A 263 4.30 26.03 0.52
N LYS A 264 4.04 26.60 -0.66
CA LYS A 264 2.97 27.58 -0.83
C LYS A 264 1.59 26.95 -0.67
N CYS A 265 1.35 25.78 -1.25
CA CYS A 265 0.10 25.03 -1.11
C CYS A 265 -0.22 24.75 0.37
N PHE A 266 0.75 24.23 1.14
CA PHE A 266 0.55 23.97 2.58
C PHE A 266 0.33 25.26 3.37
N SER A 267 1.06 26.34 3.05
CA SER A 267 0.83 27.66 3.66
C SER A 267 -0.60 28.17 3.43
N LEU A 268 -1.13 28.05 2.20
CA LEU A 268 -2.50 28.45 1.88
C LEU A 268 -3.54 27.58 2.58
N LEU A 269 -3.34 26.26 2.60
CA LEU A 269 -4.24 25.35 3.31
C LEU A 269 -4.27 25.63 4.81
N ASN A 270 -3.14 25.90 5.45
CA ASN A 270 -3.08 26.20 6.87
C ASN A 270 -3.84 27.48 7.24
N LYS A 271 -3.86 28.48 6.34
CA LYS A 271 -4.68 29.69 6.52
C LYS A 271 -6.18 29.42 6.35
N LEU A 272 -6.55 28.50 5.48
CA LEU A 272 -7.94 28.11 5.22
C LEU A 272 -8.35 26.95 6.12
N ASN A 273 -8.85 27.24 7.32
CA ASN A 273 -9.36 26.21 8.24
C ASN A 273 -10.46 25.34 7.60
N ILE A 274 -10.56 24.07 8.02
CA ILE A 274 -11.53 23.08 7.49
C ILE A 274 -12.98 23.61 7.49
N LYS A 275 -13.35 24.38 8.54
CA LYS A 275 -14.68 25.01 8.64
C LYS A 275 -14.96 26.00 7.50
N LYS A 276 -13.96 26.82 7.11
CA LYS A 276 -14.08 27.77 6.00
C LYS A 276 -14.17 27.04 4.65
N ARG A 277 -13.47 25.92 4.49
CA ARG A 277 -13.48 25.14 3.23
C ARG A 277 -14.86 24.54 2.91
N GLY A 278 -15.66 24.21 3.92
CA GLY A 278 -17.01 23.65 3.76
C GLY A 278 -17.03 22.26 3.12
N GLY A 279 -18.16 21.86 2.53
CA GLY A 279 -18.38 20.54 1.91
C GLY A 279 -17.80 20.37 0.50
N ARG A 280 -16.75 21.12 0.15
CA ARG A 280 -16.13 21.09 -1.18
C ARG A 280 -15.35 19.80 -1.42
N ASN A 281 -15.27 19.35 -2.67
CA ASN A 281 -14.48 18.16 -3.02
C ASN A 281 -12.99 18.40 -2.69
N PRO A 282 -12.39 17.62 -1.77
CA PRO A 282 -11.04 17.87 -1.29
C PRO A 282 -9.97 17.77 -2.39
N TYR A 283 -10.17 16.93 -3.40
CA TYR A 283 -9.23 16.74 -4.50
C TYR A 283 -9.20 17.97 -5.42
N ILE A 284 -10.37 18.39 -5.92
CA ILE A 284 -10.47 19.56 -6.81
C ILE A 284 -10.06 20.84 -6.09
N PHE A 285 -10.36 20.94 -4.79
CA PHE A 285 -9.90 22.05 -3.96
C PHE A 285 -8.37 22.10 -3.86
N ALA A 286 -7.69 20.95 -3.75
CA ALA A 286 -6.23 20.90 -3.78
C ALA A 286 -5.65 21.33 -5.13
N VAL A 287 -6.29 20.94 -6.25
CA VAL A 287 -5.91 21.42 -7.61
C VAL A 287 -6.08 22.94 -7.71
N ALA A 288 -7.17 23.50 -7.18
CA ALA A 288 -7.39 24.94 -7.18
C ALA A 288 -6.36 25.69 -6.31
N ILE A 289 -5.92 25.10 -5.19
CA ILE A 289 -4.84 25.66 -4.36
C ILE A 289 -3.47 25.60 -5.05
N LEU A 290 -3.23 24.57 -5.86
CA LEU A 290 -2.04 24.52 -6.70
C LEU A 290 -2.07 25.66 -7.74
N TYR A 291 -3.23 25.87 -8.37
CA TYR A 291 -3.43 26.97 -9.31
C TYR A 291 -3.22 28.34 -8.66
N THR A 292 -3.74 28.58 -7.45
CA THR A 292 -3.50 29.84 -6.73
C THR A 292 -2.03 30.02 -6.37
N SER A 293 -1.36 28.95 -5.95
CA SER A 293 0.07 28.98 -5.60
C SER A 293 0.94 29.38 -6.80
N ASP A 294 0.68 28.83 -7.98
CA ASP A 294 1.40 29.21 -9.20
C ASP A 294 1.10 30.66 -9.63
N ARG A 295 -0.13 31.15 -9.46
CA ARG A 295 -0.47 32.56 -9.76
C ARG A 295 0.30 33.53 -8.88
N ILE A 296 0.45 33.20 -7.59
CA ILE A 296 1.27 33.98 -6.66
C ILE A 296 2.76 33.90 -7.04
N TYR A 297 3.23 32.73 -7.46
CA TYR A 297 4.60 32.55 -7.93
C TYR A 297 4.89 33.42 -9.16
N ALA A 298 4.01 33.38 -10.15
CA ALA A 298 4.13 34.13 -11.39
C ALA A 298 4.18 35.63 -11.16
N LYS A 299 3.36 36.15 -10.23
CA LYS A 299 3.39 37.55 -9.80
C LYS A 299 4.72 37.91 -9.14
N LYS A 300 5.24 37.06 -8.24
CA LYS A 300 6.55 37.26 -7.60
C LYS A 300 7.71 37.30 -8.60
N LYS A 301 7.57 36.58 -9.72
CA LYS A 301 8.55 36.51 -10.82
C LYS A 301 8.25 37.47 -11.97
N GLU A 302 7.24 38.35 -11.83
CA GLU A 302 6.79 39.32 -12.84
C GLU A 302 6.56 38.70 -14.24
N ARG A 303 6.04 37.47 -14.28
CA ARG A 303 5.82 36.71 -15.52
C ARG A 303 4.43 36.09 -15.59
N ARG A 304 4.09 35.52 -16.74
CA ARG A 304 2.84 34.76 -16.92
C ARG A 304 2.90 33.43 -16.16
N SER A 305 1.74 32.98 -15.67
CA SER A 305 1.61 31.74 -14.91
C SER A 305 2.00 30.51 -15.74
N VAL A 306 2.71 29.58 -15.11
CA VAL A 306 3.09 28.32 -15.75
C VAL A 306 1.86 27.46 -15.93
N LEU A 307 1.02 27.39 -14.90
CA LEU A 307 -0.19 26.60 -14.87
C LEU A 307 -1.37 27.42 -15.40
N THR A 308 -2.15 26.78 -16.26
CA THR A 308 -3.46 27.26 -16.70
C THR A 308 -4.53 26.30 -16.24
N GLN A 309 -5.78 26.75 -16.20
CA GLN A 309 -6.91 25.88 -15.85
C GLN A 309 -6.99 24.66 -16.77
N LYS A 310 -6.71 24.85 -18.07
CA LYS A 310 -6.65 23.77 -19.06
C LYS A 310 -5.55 22.75 -18.77
N ILE A 311 -4.31 23.20 -18.56
CA ILE A 311 -3.20 22.30 -18.21
C ILE A 311 -3.50 21.49 -16.96
N LEU A 312 -4.09 22.13 -15.94
CA LEU A 312 -4.47 21.44 -14.71
C LEU A 312 -5.63 20.48 -14.90
N SER A 313 -6.61 20.83 -15.73
CA SER A 313 -7.73 19.97 -16.12
C SER A 313 -7.22 18.70 -16.79
N ASP A 314 -6.38 18.86 -17.81
CA ASP A 314 -5.80 17.76 -18.59
C ASP A 314 -4.87 16.91 -17.72
N ALA A 315 -4.06 17.52 -16.86
CA ALA A 315 -3.14 16.79 -15.99
C ALA A 315 -3.84 16.10 -14.83
N CYS A 316 -4.92 16.64 -14.26
CA CYS A 316 -5.55 16.13 -13.04
C CYS A 316 -6.90 15.46 -13.26
N ASP A 317 -7.34 15.30 -14.51
CA ASP A 317 -8.62 14.69 -14.89
C ASP A 317 -9.81 15.34 -14.16
N CYS A 318 -9.83 16.68 -14.12
CA CYS A 318 -10.85 17.44 -13.41
C CYS A 318 -11.36 18.61 -14.26
N ALA A 319 -12.65 18.91 -14.19
CA ALA A 319 -13.22 19.89 -15.11
C ALA A 319 -12.74 21.33 -14.83
N GLU A 320 -12.40 22.08 -15.89
CA GLU A 320 -11.90 23.46 -15.79
C GLU A 320 -12.82 24.39 -14.99
N TYR A 321 -14.15 24.27 -15.20
CA TYR A 321 -15.13 25.10 -14.49
C TYR A 321 -15.10 24.85 -12.98
N SER A 322 -14.82 23.62 -12.54
CA SER A 322 -14.73 23.27 -11.12
C SER A 322 -13.49 23.88 -10.48
N ILE A 323 -12.36 23.87 -11.19
CA ILE A 323 -11.13 24.57 -10.74
C ILE A 323 -11.41 26.07 -10.60
N ARG A 324 -12.11 26.66 -11.58
CA ARG A 324 -12.45 28.09 -11.60
C ARG A 324 -13.34 28.49 -10.42
N ASP A 325 -14.35 27.70 -10.10
CA ASP A 325 -15.27 28.00 -9.01
C ASP A 325 -14.60 27.89 -7.64
N HIS A 326 -13.76 26.87 -7.43
CA HIS A 326 -12.92 26.78 -6.23
C HIS A 326 -11.91 27.92 -6.14
N PHE A 327 -11.30 28.31 -7.26
CA PHE A 327 -10.37 29.45 -7.31
C PHE A 327 -11.05 30.76 -6.93
N LYS A 328 -12.26 31.03 -7.44
CA LYS A 328 -13.04 32.23 -7.08
C LYS A 328 -13.25 32.32 -5.57
N PHE A 329 -13.65 31.21 -4.94
CA PHE A 329 -13.82 31.13 -3.49
C PHE A 329 -12.50 31.38 -2.74
N ILE A 330 -11.40 30.77 -3.18
CA ILE A 330 -10.10 31.00 -2.52
C ILE A 330 -9.70 32.47 -2.64
N LYS A 331 -9.90 33.08 -3.83
CA LYS A 331 -9.61 34.49 -4.06
C LYS A 331 -10.45 35.39 -3.15
N THR A 332 -11.75 35.13 -2.98
CA THR A 332 -12.60 35.95 -2.10
C THR A 332 -12.11 35.90 -0.67
N GLU A 333 -11.86 34.71 -0.11
CA GLU A 333 -11.39 34.57 1.28
C GLU A 333 -10.07 35.33 1.54
N PHE A 334 -9.11 35.24 0.62
CA PHE A 334 -7.82 35.89 0.78
C PHE A 334 -7.82 37.39 0.47
N LEU A 335 -8.76 37.89 -0.36
CA LEU A 335 -8.99 39.32 -0.55
C LEU A 335 -9.56 39.98 0.71
N TYR A 336 -10.49 39.31 1.40
CA TYR A 336 -11.04 39.81 2.67
C TYR A 336 -9.98 39.86 3.79
N ASP A 337 -9.08 38.88 3.84
CA ASP A 337 -8.02 38.81 4.86
C ASP A 337 -6.81 39.74 4.58
N LYS A 338 -6.80 40.54 3.50
CA LYS A 338 -5.66 41.38 3.02
C LYS A 338 -4.30 40.64 2.94
N SER A 339 -4.29 39.32 3.01
CA SER A 339 -3.08 38.54 3.29
C SER A 339 -2.35 38.05 2.05
N ILE A 340 -2.95 38.25 0.86
CA ILE A 340 -2.39 37.90 -0.44
C ILE A 340 -2.81 38.96 -1.47
N GLU A 341 -1.86 39.72 -1.99
CA GLU A 341 -2.09 40.54 -3.17
C GLU A 341 -2.06 39.63 -4.40
N PHE A 342 -3.24 39.31 -4.94
CA PHE A 342 -3.37 38.57 -6.21
C PHE A 342 -2.93 39.37 -7.43
#